data_AF-A0A8H5WD90-F1
#
_entry.id   AF-A0A8H5WD90-F1
#
_cell.length_a   1.000
_cell.length_b   1.000
_cell.length_c   1.000
_cell.angle_alpha   90.00
_cell.angle_beta   90.00
_cell.angle_gamma   90.00
#
_symmetry.space_group_name_H-M   'P 1'
#
loop_
_entity.id
_entity.type
_entity.pdbx_description
1 polymer ?
#
loop_
_entity_poly.entity_id
_entity_poly.type
_entity_poly.pdbx_seq_one_letter_code
_entity_poly.pdbx_strand_id
1 'polypeptide(L)'
;MPQTIRSILGKPGRIAKPLKTSPPSRKRSDSTPRRPTSKSKHQDNDLFHDKLNDIGLTKVLEEELTLRDVVQAMRYIRARMFSPVPQTGFNSTRTAEILNYRATTAPLVTVDHLNAILSSPGKVERELAELAINGIVRRVRVERRGGGGEALIETTDYNEMLGKASLHEETRKSFRAFLKENPTTQILYKGALENTQADELVRAGFLTSSTPSTPESTLDIRPENRTTLTSIHHVSRFASGTASAVGGQNAIHLAGGGGGAPTLTRSASTPSGLRISVPGHGRHLKLATATVDWVRDSLRRTRWGEGPESWLKERFEGGGLYGPRWKEFWGVEWSWVLGEAIGLGVVEVFETGSVGRGVRALGG
;
A
#
# COMPACT_ATOMS: atom_id res chain seq x y z
N MET A 1 -16.15 -55.18 -17.39
CA MET A 1 -15.37 -54.85 -16.17
C MET A 1 -13.92 -55.28 -16.41
N PRO A 2 -12.93 -54.48 -16.03
CA PRO A 2 -12.17 -53.68 -17.01
C PRO A 2 -10.66 -53.97 -17.00
N GLN A 3 -10.05 -53.75 -18.17
CA GLN A 3 -8.61 -53.73 -18.37
C GLN A 3 -8.01 -52.51 -17.66
N THR A 4 -7.07 -52.75 -16.74
CA THR A 4 -6.42 -51.70 -15.94
C THR A 4 -5.29 -50.98 -16.71
N ILE A 5 -5.31 -49.65 -16.61
CA ILE A 5 -4.50 -48.59 -17.24
C ILE A 5 -3.00 -48.61 -16.85
N ARG A 6 -2.37 -49.78 -16.68
CA ARG A 6 -0.94 -49.89 -16.34
C ARG A 6 -0.05 -50.45 -17.44
N SER A 7 -0.57 -50.65 -18.65
CA SER A 7 0.21 -51.11 -19.81
C SER A 7 0.74 -49.98 -20.72
N ILE A 8 0.50 -48.70 -20.38
CA ILE A 8 0.78 -47.56 -21.29
C ILE A 8 1.98 -46.68 -20.86
N LEU A 9 2.57 -46.87 -19.68
CA LEU A 9 3.74 -46.07 -19.28
C LEU A 9 5.01 -46.92 -19.15
N GLY A 10 5.95 -46.63 -20.06
CA GLY A 10 7.25 -47.26 -20.19
C GLY A 10 8.13 -47.16 -18.95
N LYS A 11 9.05 -48.11 -18.84
CA LYS A 11 10.02 -48.27 -17.76
C LYS A 11 11.03 -47.11 -17.77
N PRO A 12 11.32 -46.43 -16.64
CA PRO A 12 12.37 -45.42 -16.59
C PRO A 12 13.76 -46.08 -16.59
N GLY A 13 14.54 -45.80 -17.64
CA GLY A 13 15.92 -46.26 -17.80
C GLY A 13 16.88 -45.52 -16.86
N ARG A 14 17.48 -46.26 -15.93
CA ARG A 14 18.57 -45.80 -15.06
C ARG A 14 19.90 -46.14 -15.73
N ILE A 15 20.58 -45.15 -16.31
CA ILE A 15 21.91 -45.30 -16.91
C ILE A 15 22.98 -44.97 -15.85
N ALA A 16 23.76 -45.97 -15.45
CA ALA A 16 24.98 -45.81 -14.65
C ALA A 16 26.21 -45.85 -15.57
N LYS A 17 27.22 -45.01 -15.29
CA LYS A 17 28.55 -45.03 -15.94
C LYS A 17 29.66 -45.06 -14.88
N PRO A 18 30.85 -45.61 -15.20
CA PRO A 18 31.59 -46.50 -14.30
C PRO A 18 32.76 -45.87 -13.54
N LEU A 19 33.12 -46.54 -12.44
CA LEU A 19 34.28 -46.30 -11.57
C LEU A 19 35.62 -46.51 -12.31
N LYS A 20 36.61 -45.63 -12.10
CA LYS A 20 38.02 -45.87 -12.40
C LYS A 20 38.86 -45.79 -11.13
N THR A 21 39.61 -46.85 -10.88
CA THR A 21 40.57 -47.08 -9.79
C THR A 21 41.93 -46.43 -10.07
N SER A 22 42.61 -45.94 -9.03
CA SER A 22 44.07 -45.72 -9.03
C SER A 22 44.69 -45.99 -7.64
N PRO A 23 46.00 -46.35 -7.56
CA PRO A 23 46.61 -47.07 -6.43
C PRO A 23 47.33 -46.15 -5.40
N PRO A 24 47.82 -46.69 -4.27
CA PRO A 24 48.15 -45.92 -3.07
C PRO A 24 49.65 -45.58 -2.96
N SER A 25 50.00 -44.44 -2.34
CA SER A 25 51.28 -44.29 -1.60
C SER A 25 51.47 -42.95 -0.87
N ARG A 26 51.65 -43.08 0.46
CA ARG A 26 52.58 -42.40 1.40
C ARG A 26 52.44 -40.91 1.76
N LYS A 27 52.32 -40.73 3.09
CA LYS A 27 52.51 -39.53 3.91
C LYS A 27 53.88 -38.88 3.69
N ARG A 28 53.93 -37.54 3.72
CA ARG A 28 54.90 -36.74 4.49
C ARG A 28 54.42 -35.30 4.68
N SER A 29 54.84 -34.74 5.81
CA SER A 29 54.45 -33.50 6.47
C SER A 29 55.15 -32.24 5.92
N ASP A 30 54.55 -31.10 6.28
CA ASP A 30 55.05 -29.72 6.32
C ASP A 30 55.40 -28.98 5.01
N SER A 31 54.58 -27.99 4.68
CA SER A 31 54.86 -26.58 5.01
C SER A 31 53.74 -25.68 4.46
N THR A 32 53.23 -24.79 5.30
CA THR A 32 52.16 -23.83 5.00
C THR A 32 52.60 -22.72 4.05
N PRO A 33 51.76 -22.35 3.07
CA PRO A 33 51.62 -20.94 2.67
C PRO A 33 50.23 -20.43 3.08
N ARG A 34 50.22 -19.39 3.91
CA ARG A 34 49.03 -18.62 4.31
C ARG A 34 48.22 -18.22 3.06
N ARG A 35 47.05 -18.83 2.92
CA ARG A 35 46.00 -18.36 2.01
C ARG A 35 45.46 -17.02 2.55
N PRO A 36 45.36 -15.96 1.75
CA PRO A 36 44.86 -14.69 2.22
C PRO A 36 43.42 -14.90 2.68
N THR A 37 43.17 -14.58 3.94
CA THR A 37 41.83 -14.46 4.51
C THR A 37 41.03 -13.56 3.58
N SER A 38 40.01 -14.13 2.93
CA SER A 38 39.00 -13.33 2.24
C SER A 38 38.45 -12.36 3.27
N LYS A 39 38.73 -11.07 3.07
CA LYS A 39 38.16 -9.99 3.87
C LYS A 39 36.65 -10.19 3.89
N SER A 40 36.12 -10.57 5.04
CA SER A 40 34.71 -10.42 5.33
C SER A 40 34.38 -8.94 5.17
N LYS A 41 33.70 -8.57 4.07
CA LYS A 41 33.05 -7.27 3.93
C LYS A 41 31.82 -7.23 4.85
N HIS A 42 32.06 -7.34 6.15
CA HIS A 42 31.22 -6.78 7.20
C HIS A 42 32.06 -5.68 7.86
N GLN A 43 32.36 -4.65 7.08
CA GLN A 43 32.56 -3.31 7.61
C GLN A 43 31.24 -2.58 7.38
N ASP A 44 30.19 -3.02 8.07
CA ASP A 44 29.18 -2.06 8.49
C ASP A 44 29.88 -1.28 9.61
N ASN A 45 30.58 -0.21 9.23
CA ASN A 45 30.81 0.86 10.19
C ASN A 45 29.42 1.21 10.72
N ASP A 46 29.20 1.10 12.03
CA ASP A 46 27.96 1.51 12.68
C ASP A 46 27.55 2.87 12.09
N LEU A 47 26.50 2.86 11.25
CA LEU A 47 26.16 4.01 10.40
C LEU A 47 25.94 5.29 11.22
N PHE A 48 25.52 5.10 12.48
CA PHE A 48 25.43 6.12 13.51
C PHE A 48 25.87 5.52 14.85
N HIS A 49 26.94 6.05 15.45
CA HIS A 49 27.42 5.59 16.76
C HIS A 49 26.51 6.08 17.90
N ASP A 50 26.06 7.34 17.82
CA ASP A 50 25.26 8.01 18.83
C ASP A 50 23.76 7.96 18.49
N LYS A 51 22.92 7.90 19.53
CA LYS A 51 21.47 8.02 19.39
C LYS A 51 21.12 9.48 19.13
N LEU A 52 20.14 9.72 18.26
CA LEU A 52 19.66 11.07 17.98
C LEU A 52 18.91 11.63 19.20
N ASN A 53 19.13 12.91 19.49
CA ASN A 53 18.35 13.62 20.49
C ASN A 53 16.91 13.76 20.02
N ASP A 54 15.95 13.56 20.90
CA ASP A 54 14.53 13.67 20.60
C ASP A 54 13.96 14.87 21.36
N ILE A 55 13.76 15.98 20.64
CA ILE A 55 13.23 17.23 21.19
C ILE A 55 11.68 17.24 21.08
N GLY A 56 11.10 16.29 20.34
CA GLY A 56 9.66 16.15 20.15
C GLY A 56 9.29 15.78 18.72
N LEU A 57 8.04 15.34 18.55
CA LEU A 57 7.50 14.94 17.26
C LEU A 57 7.34 16.15 16.33
N THR A 58 7.87 16.02 15.12
CA THR A 58 7.78 17.04 14.06
C THR A 58 6.96 16.46 12.90
N LYS A 59 6.01 17.25 12.39
CA LYS A 59 5.25 16.85 11.19
C LYS A 59 6.03 17.16 9.93
N VAL A 60 5.89 16.29 8.93
CA VAL A 60 6.77 16.30 7.76
C VAL A 60 6.38 17.35 6.71
N LEU A 61 5.10 17.74 6.64
CA LEU A 61 4.56 18.44 5.47
C LEU A 61 3.70 19.67 5.79
N GLU A 62 3.64 20.12 7.04
CA GLU A 62 2.86 21.31 7.46
C GLU A 62 3.47 22.66 7.03
N GLU A 63 4.55 22.67 6.24
CA GLU A 63 5.23 23.90 5.84
C GLU A 63 4.42 24.78 4.86
N GLU A 64 3.40 24.24 4.20
CA GLU A 64 2.54 24.99 3.29
C GLU A 64 1.22 25.41 3.97
N LEU A 65 1.17 26.65 4.46
CA LEU A 65 0.06 27.31 5.18
C LEU A 65 -1.32 27.27 4.47
N THR A 66 -1.36 26.79 3.23
CA THR A 66 -2.54 26.67 2.37
C THR A 66 -3.32 25.37 2.58
N LEU A 67 -2.71 24.32 3.15
CA LEU A 67 -3.34 23.00 3.29
C LEU A 67 -4.30 22.95 4.49
N ARG A 68 -5.47 23.59 4.35
CA ARG A 68 -6.52 23.61 5.39
C ARG A 68 -7.70 22.68 5.12
N ASP A 69 -7.91 22.32 3.85
CA ASP A 69 -9.04 21.54 3.34
C ASP A 69 -8.55 20.14 2.91
N VAL A 70 -9.36 19.12 3.20
CA VAL A 70 -9.15 17.73 2.80
C VAL A 70 -8.96 17.59 1.29
N VAL A 71 -9.78 18.27 0.47
CA VAL A 71 -9.70 18.18 -0.99
C VAL A 71 -8.39 18.79 -1.50
N GLN A 72 -7.96 19.90 -0.91
CA GLN A 72 -6.68 20.54 -1.24
C GLN A 72 -5.51 19.64 -0.87
N ALA A 73 -5.53 19.03 0.32
CA ALA A 73 -4.52 18.07 0.73
C ALA A 73 -4.48 16.83 -0.18
N MET A 74 -5.64 16.29 -0.58
CA MET A 74 -5.70 15.17 -1.54
C MET A 74 -5.06 15.53 -2.88
N ARG A 75 -5.38 16.71 -3.43
CA ARG A 75 -4.79 17.18 -4.69
C ARG A 75 -3.30 17.46 -4.56
N TYR A 76 -2.86 18.01 -3.43
CA TYR A 76 -1.45 18.23 -3.12
C TYR A 76 -0.66 16.91 -3.11
N ILE A 77 -1.14 15.90 -2.38
CA ILE A 77 -0.52 14.57 -2.29
C ILE A 77 -0.36 13.96 -3.69
N ARG A 78 -1.42 14.06 -4.51
CA ARG A 78 -1.40 13.52 -5.87
C ARG A 78 -0.44 14.27 -6.78
N ALA A 79 -0.41 15.60 -6.71
CA ALA A 79 0.45 16.43 -7.54
C ALA A 79 1.94 16.19 -7.26
N ARG A 80 2.30 15.86 -6.00
CA ARG A 80 3.67 15.58 -5.56
C ARG A 80 3.98 14.08 -5.39
N MET A 81 3.12 13.20 -5.90
CA MET A 81 3.37 11.76 -5.84
C MET A 81 4.59 11.37 -6.68
N PHE A 82 4.71 11.94 -7.88
CA PHE A 82 5.78 11.62 -8.82
C PHE A 82 6.56 12.86 -9.24
N SER A 83 7.87 12.73 -9.30
CA SER A 83 8.73 13.77 -9.82
C SER A 83 8.73 13.81 -11.35
N PRO A 84 8.95 14.99 -11.96
CA PRO A 84 9.03 15.12 -13.42
C PRO A 84 10.02 14.14 -14.04
N VAL A 85 9.63 13.49 -15.15
CA VAL A 85 10.52 12.56 -15.86
C VAL A 85 11.66 13.35 -16.50
N PRO A 86 12.93 13.02 -16.23
CA PRO A 86 14.09 13.58 -16.91
C PRO A 86 13.96 13.49 -18.43
N GLN A 87 14.27 14.58 -19.12
CA GLN A 87 14.19 14.63 -20.58
C GLN A 87 15.26 13.75 -21.26
N THR A 88 16.37 13.51 -20.58
CA THR A 88 17.50 12.72 -21.07
C THR A 88 17.91 11.64 -20.07
N GLY A 89 18.55 10.59 -20.57
CA GLY A 89 19.18 9.52 -19.78
C GLY A 89 18.38 8.21 -19.65
N PHE A 90 17.08 8.21 -19.95
CA PHE A 90 16.32 6.96 -20.10
C PHE A 90 16.31 6.47 -21.55
N ASN A 91 16.32 5.14 -21.72
CA ASN A 91 15.98 4.53 -23.00
C ASN A 91 14.50 4.76 -23.31
N SER A 92 14.14 4.80 -24.60
CA SER A 92 12.76 5.04 -25.06
C SER A 92 11.75 4.05 -24.46
N THR A 93 12.14 2.78 -24.34
CA THR A 93 11.34 1.73 -23.69
C THR A 93 11.07 2.04 -22.23
N ARG A 94 12.10 2.43 -21.48
CA ARG A 94 11.97 2.77 -20.06
C ARG A 94 11.12 4.02 -19.85
N THR A 95 11.26 5.03 -20.71
CA THR A 95 10.41 6.23 -20.67
C THR A 95 8.95 5.86 -20.89
N ALA A 96 8.65 5.01 -21.89
CA ALA A 96 7.30 4.54 -22.16
C ALA A 96 6.72 3.74 -20.99
N GLU A 97 7.50 2.86 -20.36
CA GLU A 97 7.09 2.11 -19.16
C GLU A 97 6.72 3.05 -18.00
N ILE A 98 7.55 4.07 -17.72
CA ILE A 98 7.31 5.02 -16.64
C ILE A 98 6.04 5.84 -16.93
N LEU A 99 5.87 6.34 -18.15
CA LEU A 99 4.69 7.12 -18.53
C LEU A 99 3.42 6.27 -18.45
N ASN A 100 3.46 5.02 -18.95
CA ASN A 100 2.32 4.11 -18.86
C ASN A 100 2.03 3.70 -17.40
N TYR A 101 3.06 3.52 -16.57
CA TYR A 101 2.89 3.28 -15.14
C TYR A 101 2.08 4.41 -14.49
N ARG A 102 2.51 5.65 -14.72
CA ARG A 102 1.90 6.84 -14.12
C ARG A 102 0.49 7.07 -14.66
N ALA A 103 0.26 6.91 -15.96
CA ALA A 103 -1.05 7.08 -16.59
C ALA A 103 -2.10 6.09 -16.07
N THR A 104 -1.68 4.89 -15.66
CA THR A 104 -2.56 3.84 -15.12
C THR A 104 -2.58 3.80 -13.58
N THR A 105 -1.89 4.72 -12.91
CA THR A 105 -1.93 4.82 -11.45
C THR A 105 -3.23 5.50 -11.05
N ALA A 106 -3.98 4.84 -10.15
CA ALA A 106 -5.25 5.36 -9.68
C ALA A 106 -5.07 6.70 -8.91
N PRO A 107 -5.94 7.71 -9.14
CA PRO A 107 -5.91 9.00 -8.47
C PRO A 107 -6.48 8.91 -7.05
N LEU A 108 -5.90 8.03 -6.23
CA LEU A 108 -6.36 7.76 -4.87
C LEU A 108 -5.38 8.30 -3.83
N VAL A 109 -5.92 8.62 -2.66
CA VAL A 109 -5.17 9.06 -1.49
C VAL A 109 -5.64 8.25 -0.29
N THR A 110 -4.72 7.90 0.59
CA THR A 110 -5.00 7.03 1.72
C THR A 110 -5.34 7.91 2.92
N VAL A 111 -6.31 7.50 3.74
CA VAL A 111 -6.72 8.32 4.91
C VAL A 111 -5.54 8.51 5.86
N ASP A 112 -4.70 7.49 5.96
CA ASP A 112 -3.46 7.49 6.72
C ASP A 112 -2.48 8.58 6.25
N HIS A 113 -2.22 8.68 4.94
CA HIS A 113 -1.33 9.71 4.38
C HIS A 113 -1.92 11.12 4.56
N LEU A 114 -3.24 11.25 4.41
CA LEU A 114 -3.93 12.51 4.67
C LEU A 114 -3.71 12.97 6.13
N ASN A 115 -3.84 12.05 7.09
CA ASN A 115 -3.60 12.31 8.51
C ASN A 115 -2.12 12.57 8.86
N ALA A 116 -1.17 12.13 8.01
CA ALA A 116 0.24 12.48 8.17
C ALA A 116 0.54 13.94 7.79
N ILE A 117 -0.30 14.53 6.94
CA ILE A 117 -0.16 15.91 6.46
C ILE A 117 -0.98 16.89 7.29
N LEU A 118 -2.20 16.50 7.67
CA LEU A 118 -3.14 17.40 8.35
C LEU A 118 -3.05 17.29 9.88
N SER A 119 -3.17 18.42 10.56
CA SER A 119 -2.82 18.56 11.98
C SER A 119 -3.73 17.85 12.97
N SER A 120 -4.98 17.61 12.56
CA SER A 120 -6.09 17.31 13.46
C SER A 120 -6.97 16.19 12.88
N PRO A 121 -6.64 14.91 13.12
CA PRO A 121 -7.33 13.77 12.50
C PRO A 121 -8.84 13.78 12.80
N GLY A 122 -9.26 14.24 13.99
CA GLY A 122 -10.67 14.39 14.32
C GLY A 122 -11.40 15.50 13.55
N LYS A 123 -10.72 16.55 13.10
CA LYS A 123 -11.31 17.57 12.22
C LYS A 123 -11.40 17.04 10.79
N VAL A 124 -10.34 16.39 10.33
CA VAL A 124 -10.24 15.75 9.02
C VAL A 124 -11.36 14.74 8.79
N GLU A 125 -11.64 13.88 9.76
CA GLU A 125 -12.75 12.91 9.62
C GLU A 125 -14.13 13.56 9.58
N ARG A 126 -14.36 14.64 10.35
CA ARG A 126 -15.64 15.37 10.31
C ARG A 126 -15.86 16.00 8.94
N GLU A 127 -14.83 16.67 8.43
CA GLU A 127 -14.84 17.27 7.10
C GLU A 127 -15.00 16.19 6.01
N LEU A 128 -14.30 15.07 6.13
CA LEU A 128 -14.43 13.94 5.21
C LEU A 128 -15.85 13.35 5.21
N ALA A 129 -16.49 13.24 6.37
CA ALA A 129 -17.87 12.77 6.48
C ALA A 129 -18.84 13.72 5.77
N GLU A 130 -18.67 15.04 5.95
CA GLU A 130 -19.46 16.06 5.25
C GLU A 130 -19.24 16.00 3.73
N LEU A 131 -17.99 15.92 3.29
CA LEU A 131 -17.64 15.79 1.86
C LEU A 131 -18.17 14.50 1.24
N ALA A 132 -18.19 13.41 2.00
CA ALA A 132 -18.74 12.13 1.55
C ALA A 132 -20.27 12.15 1.46
N ILE A 133 -20.96 12.80 2.40
CA ILE A 133 -22.41 12.99 2.35
C ILE A 133 -22.80 13.87 1.16
N ASN A 134 -22.03 14.94 0.92
CA ASN A 134 -22.23 15.84 -0.22
C ASN A 134 -21.82 15.21 -1.57
N GLY A 135 -21.24 14.00 -1.56
CA GLY A 135 -20.83 13.28 -2.77
C GLY A 135 -19.63 13.91 -3.48
N ILE A 136 -18.83 14.73 -2.81
CA ILE A 136 -17.60 15.35 -3.36
C ILE A 136 -16.44 14.34 -3.33
N VAL A 137 -16.32 13.60 -2.23
CA VAL A 137 -15.29 12.58 -2.02
C VAL A 137 -15.96 11.23 -1.77
N ARG A 138 -15.38 10.16 -2.30
CA ARG A 138 -15.85 8.79 -2.07
C ARG A 138 -14.81 8.00 -1.29
N ARG A 139 -15.25 7.32 -0.23
CA ARG A 139 -14.46 6.33 0.53
C ARG A 139 -14.54 4.99 -0.18
N VAL A 140 -13.39 4.35 -0.38
CA VAL A 140 -13.25 3.05 -1.03
C VAL A 140 -12.46 2.15 -0.09
N ARG A 141 -13.03 0.98 0.22
CA ARG A 141 -12.32 -0.03 1.00
C ARG A 141 -11.12 -0.53 0.21
N VAL A 142 -9.99 -0.59 0.88
CA VAL A 142 -8.74 -1.08 0.31
C VAL A 142 -8.13 -2.11 1.25
N GLU A 143 -7.64 -3.22 0.71
CA GLU A 143 -6.98 -4.25 1.51
C GLU A 143 -5.46 -4.03 1.51
N ARG A 144 -4.85 -4.12 2.70
CA ARG A 144 -3.41 -3.93 2.92
C ARG A 144 -2.84 -5.07 3.76
N ARG A 145 -1.51 -5.22 3.74
CA ARG A 145 -0.81 -6.17 4.62
C ARG A 145 -0.97 -5.70 6.08
N GLY A 146 -1.69 -6.48 6.88
CA GLY A 146 -1.96 -6.16 8.30
C GLY A 146 -3.37 -5.61 8.59
N GLY A 147 -4.26 -5.49 7.61
CA GLY A 147 -5.66 -5.12 7.85
C GLY A 147 -6.36 -4.45 6.66
N GLY A 148 -7.64 -4.12 6.83
CA GLY A 148 -8.39 -3.28 5.89
C GLY A 148 -8.07 -1.80 6.12
N GLY A 149 -7.76 -1.09 5.04
CA GLY A 149 -7.62 0.36 5.02
C GLY A 149 -8.70 1.03 4.18
N GLU A 150 -8.68 2.35 4.16
CA GLU A 150 -9.55 3.15 3.32
C GLU A 150 -8.74 4.08 2.42
N ALA A 151 -9.20 4.19 1.18
CA ALA A 151 -8.73 5.17 0.22
C ALA A 151 -9.85 6.14 -0.13
N LEU A 152 -9.44 7.34 -0.48
CA LEU A 152 -10.26 8.46 -0.88
C LEU A 152 -10.02 8.74 -2.36
N ILE A 153 -11.09 9.01 -3.08
CA ILE A 153 -11.06 9.48 -4.46
C ILE A 153 -12.06 10.61 -4.63
N GLU A 154 -11.68 11.65 -5.37
CA GLU A 154 -12.61 12.73 -5.73
C GLU A 154 -13.64 12.17 -6.72
N THR A 155 -14.91 12.55 -6.53
CA THR A 155 -15.99 12.09 -7.42
C THR A 155 -15.78 12.54 -8.86
N THR A 156 -15.11 13.68 -9.08
CA THR A 156 -14.71 14.19 -10.40
C THR A 156 -13.75 13.24 -11.09
N ASP A 157 -12.66 12.84 -10.42
CA ASP A 157 -11.68 11.88 -10.94
C ASP A 157 -12.31 10.51 -11.21
N TYR A 158 -13.16 10.03 -10.30
CA TYR A 158 -13.85 8.75 -10.49
C TYR A 158 -14.75 8.79 -11.73
N ASN A 159 -15.46 9.90 -11.96
CA ASN A 159 -16.28 10.09 -13.15
C ASN A 159 -15.46 10.21 -14.44
N GLU A 160 -14.27 10.83 -14.37
CA GLU A 160 -13.33 10.89 -15.49
C GLU A 160 -12.83 9.50 -15.86
N MET A 161 -12.48 8.67 -14.86
CA MET A 161 -12.12 7.27 -15.08
C MET A 161 -13.24 6.47 -15.75
N LEU A 162 -14.49 6.64 -15.29
CA LEU A 162 -15.66 6.02 -15.93
C LEU A 162 -15.85 6.49 -17.39
N GLY A 163 -15.52 7.75 -17.69
CA GLY A 163 -15.57 8.30 -19.04
C GLY A 163 -14.50 7.73 -19.97
N LYS A 164 -13.30 7.44 -19.45
CA LYS A 164 -12.20 6.84 -20.22
C LYS A 164 -12.32 5.33 -20.38
N ALA A 165 -13.08 4.66 -19.52
CA ALA A 165 -13.26 3.22 -19.57
C ALA A 165 -14.09 2.79 -20.80
N SER A 166 -13.69 1.67 -21.39
CA SER A 166 -14.39 1.00 -22.49
C SER A 166 -15.65 0.30 -21.97
N LEU A 167 -16.68 1.10 -21.66
CA LEU A 167 -17.98 0.67 -21.15
C LEU A 167 -19.11 1.12 -22.10
N HIS A 168 -20.21 0.38 -22.14
CA HIS A 168 -21.42 0.81 -22.82
C HIS A 168 -21.99 2.07 -22.15
N GLU A 169 -22.56 2.98 -22.95
CA GLU A 169 -23.02 4.28 -22.46
C GLU A 169 -24.18 4.12 -21.46
N GLU A 170 -25.04 3.11 -21.65
CA GLU A 170 -26.13 2.79 -20.73
C GLU A 170 -25.62 2.31 -19.37
N THR A 171 -24.60 1.43 -19.36
CA THR A 171 -23.92 0.97 -18.13
C THR A 171 -23.30 2.15 -17.39
N ARG A 172 -22.57 3.01 -18.13
CA ARG A 172 -21.93 4.21 -17.58
C ARG A 172 -22.96 5.16 -16.95
N LYS A 173 -24.06 5.43 -17.64
CA LYS A 173 -25.13 6.32 -17.18
C LYS A 173 -25.83 5.76 -15.94
N SER A 174 -26.20 4.48 -15.97
CA SER A 174 -26.88 3.80 -14.85
C SER A 174 -26.00 3.78 -13.60
N PHE A 175 -24.73 3.44 -13.77
CA PHE A 175 -23.79 3.43 -12.64
C PHE A 175 -23.51 4.83 -12.10
N ARG A 176 -23.36 5.85 -12.96
CA ARG A 176 -23.19 7.24 -12.52
C ARG A 176 -24.42 7.75 -11.74
N ALA A 177 -25.62 7.40 -12.18
CA ALA A 177 -26.86 7.73 -11.47
C ALA A 177 -26.88 7.07 -10.08
N PHE A 178 -26.58 5.77 -10.02
CA PHE A 178 -26.48 5.03 -8.76
C PHE A 178 -25.47 5.66 -7.78
N LEU A 179 -24.28 6.06 -8.25
CA LEU A 179 -23.25 6.69 -7.42
C LEU A 179 -23.66 8.08 -6.91
N LYS A 180 -24.47 8.82 -7.70
CA LYS A 180 -24.98 10.14 -7.31
C LYS A 180 -26.09 10.03 -6.27
N GLU A 181 -26.97 9.05 -6.41
CA GLU A 181 -28.05 8.77 -5.45
C GLU A 181 -27.51 8.18 -4.14
N ASN A 182 -26.39 7.44 -4.21
CA ASN A 182 -25.80 6.73 -3.08
C ASN A 182 -24.32 7.15 -2.87
N PRO A 183 -24.06 8.38 -2.39
CA PRO A 183 -22.70 8.92 -2.32
C PRO A 183 -21.80 8.20 -1.30
N THR A 184 -22.37 7.74 -0.18
CA THR A 184 -21.63 7.09 0.93
C THR A 184 -21.52 5.56 0.81
N THR A 185 -22.30 4.95 -0.09
CA THR A 185 -22.38 3.50 -0.21
C THR A 185 -21.11 2.92 -0.84
N GLN A 186 -20.58 1.82 -0.27
CA GLN A 186 -19.41 1.10 -0.81
C GLN A 186 -19.77 -0.28 -1.42
N ILE A 187 -21.02 -0.72 -1.27
CA ILE A 187 -21.51 -2.04 -1.68
C ILE A 187 -22.62 -1.84 -2.71
N LEU A 188 -22.65 -2.68 -3.75
CA LEU A 188 -23.76 -2.67 -4.68
C LEU A 188 -24.94 -3.45 -4.09
N TYR A 189 -26.15 -2.89 -4.19
CA TYR A 189 -27.37 -3.60 -3.79
C TYR A 189 -27.87 -4.48 -4.93
N LYS A 190 -28.52 -5.59 -4.59
CA LYS A 190 -29.17 -6.48 -5.57
C LYS A 190 -30.27 -5.71 -6.30
N GLY A 191 -30.27 -5.77 -7.62
CA GLY A 191 -31.22 -5.06 -8.48
C GLY A 191 -30.89 -3.59 -8.75
N ALA A 192 -29.78 -3.06 -8.22
CA ALA A 192 -29.34 -1.69 -8.53
C ALA A 192 -28.84 -1.53 -9.97
N LEU A 193 -28.30 -2.61 -10.55
CA LEU A 193 -27.85 -2.70 -11.93
C LEU A 193 -28.29 -4.05 -12.52
N GLU A 194 -28.38 -4.11 -13.84
CA GLU A 194 -28.56 -5.38 -14.55
C GLU A 194 -27.30 -6.26 -14.40
N ASN A 195 -27.44 -7.58 -14.47
CA ASN A 195 -26.31 -8.49 -14.35
C ASN A 195 -25.27 -8.26 -15.47
N THR A 196 -25.71 -7.96 -16.70
CA THR A 196 -24.84 -7.65 -17.84
C THR A 196 -24.00 -6.39 -17.59
N GLN A 197 -24.63 -5.35 -17.03
CA GLN A 197 -23.98 -4.10 -16.62
C GLN A 197 -22.98 -4.34 -15.47
N ALA A 198 -23.35 -5.15 -14.49
CA ALA A 198 -22.49 -5.50 -13.37
C ALA A 198 -21.24 -6.27 -13.84
N ASP A 199 -21.40 -7.25 -14.73
CA ASP A 199 -20.29 -8.03 -15.31
C ASP A 199 -19.33 -7.14 -16.12
N GLU A 200 -19.86 -6.15 -16.83
CA GLU A 200 -19.06 -5.17 -17.55
C GLU A 200 -18.22 -4.30 -16.58
N LEU A 201 -18.82 -3.82 -15.50
CA LEU A 201 -18.13 -3.03 -14.48
C LEU A 201 -17.09 -3.85 -13.69
N VAL A 202 -17.35 -5.14 -13.45
CA VAL A 202 -16.37 -6.06 -12.85
C VAL A 202 -15.17 -6.22 -13.78
N ARG A 203 -15.38 -6.46 -15.09
CA ARG A 203 -14.28 -6.56 -16.07
C ARG A 203 -13.48 -5.28 -16.19
N ALA A 204 -14.13 -4.12 -16.08
CA ALA A 204 -13.47 -2.82 -16.07
C ALA A 204 -12.80 -2.46 -14.73
N GLY A 205 -13.02 -3.24 -13.66
CA GLY A 205 -12.41 -3.07 -12.35
C GLY A 205 -13.08 -2.03 -11.44
N PHE A 206 -14.29 -1.57 -11.78
CA PHE A 206 -15.08 -0.67 -10.93
C PHE A 206 -15.90 -1.42 -9.88
N LEU A 207 -16.08 -2.72 -10.06
CA LEU A 207 -16.68 -3.61 -9.07
C LEU A 207 -15.73 -4.76 -8.76
N THR A 208 -15.72 -5.18 -7.50
CA THR A 208 -15.01 -6.37 -7.04
C THR A 208 -15.95 -7.25 -6.22
N SER A 209 -15.66 -8.54 -6.11
CA SER A 209 -16.47 -9.43 -5.27
C SER A 209 -16.29 -9.05 -3.80
N SER A 210 -17.40 -8.97 -3.07
CA SER A 210 -17.41 -8.74 -1.63
C SER A 210 -17.28 -10.07 -0.88
N THR A 211 -16.22 -10.83 -1.13
CA THR A 211 -15.90 -11.92 -0.21
C THR A 211 -15.42 -11.30 1.11
N PRO A 212 -15.83 -11.83 2.28
CA PRO A 212 -15.16 -11.49 3.51
C PRO A 212 -13.72 -12.01 3.37
N SER A 213 -12.76 -11.11 3.28
CA SER A 213 -11.35 -11.44 3.39
C SER A 213 -11.08 -11.90 4.82
N THR A 214 -11.37 -13.17 5.10
CA THR A 214 -10.56 -13.90 6.08
C THR A 214 -9.13 -13.86 5.54
N PRO A 215 -8.18 -13.20 6.21
CA PRO A 215 -6.81 -13.16 5.73
C PRO A 215 -6.30 -14.59 5.55
N GLU A 216 -5.74 -14.91 4.38
CA GLU A 216 -5.19 -16.25 4.05
C GLU A 216 -4.09 -16.69 5.04
N SER A 217 -3.53 -15.77 5.83
CA SER A 217 -2.61 -16.05 6.92
C SER A 217 -3.01 -15.26 8.18
N THR A 218 -3.52 -15.96 9.18
CA THR A 218 -3.72 -15.46 10.54
C THR A 218 -2.50 -15.70 11.44
N LEU A 219 -1.39 -16.22 10.88
CA LEU A 219 -0.15 -16.54 11.59
C LEU A 219 0.61 -15.28 12.03
N ASP A 220 0.56 -14.21 11.24
CA ASP A 220 1.22 -12.93 11.55
C ASP A 220 0.33 -11.98 12.39
N ILE A 221 -0.92 -12.39 12.67
CA ILE A 221 -1.91 -11.55 13.35
C ILE A 221 -2.07 -12.05 14.79
N ARG A 222 -1.66 -11.20 15.74
CA ARG A 222 -1.86 -11.43 17.18
C ARG A 222 -3.33 -11.76 17.48
N PRO A 223 -3.64 -12.68 18.40
CA PRO A 223 -5.01 -13.10 18.70
C PRO A 223 -5.96 -11.92 18.98
N GLU A 224 -5.48 -10.88 19.67
CA GLU A 224 -6.23 -9.65 19.95
C GLU A 224 -6.60 -8.82 18.71
N ASN A 225 -5.91 -8.98 17.58
CA ASN A 225 -6.16 -8.25 16.33
C ASN A 225 -7.07 -9.01 15.35
N ARG A 226 -7.54 -10.21 15.73
CA ARG A 226 -8.35 -11.09 14.86
C ARG A 226 -9.83 -10.67 14.79
N THR A 227 -10.32 -9.88 15.74
CA THR A 227 -11.75 -9.54 15.86
C THR A 227 -12.09 -8.12 15.40
N THR A 228 -11.10 -7.24 15.30
CA THR A 228 -11.28 -5.86 14.83
C THR A 228 -10.31 -5.59 13.67
N LEU A 229 -10.82 -5.58 12.44
CA LEU A 229 -10.04 -5.20 11.26
C LEU A 229 -9.64 -3.70 11.25
N THR A 230 -10.06 -2.94 12.27
CA THR A 230 -9.67 -1.56 12.53
C THR A 230 -8.46 -1.51 13.46
N SER A 231 -7.38 -0.84 13.03
CA SER A 231 -6.15 -0.68 13.82
C SER A 231 -6.41 0.10 15.11
N ILE A 232 -6.03 -0.44 16.27
CA ILE A 232 -6.13 0.23 17.59
C ILE A 232 -5.38 1.56 17.56
N HIS A 233 -4.23 1.61 16.90
CA HIS A 233 -3.44 2.83 16.76
C HIS A 233 -4.21 3.90 15.99
N HIS A 234 -4.89 3.52 14.89
CA HIS A 234 -5.75 4.44 14.14
C HIS A 234 -6.89 4.96 15.02
N VAL A 235 -7.60 4.07 15.72
CA VAL A 235 -8.71 4.44 16.62
C VAL A 235 -8.26 5.34 17.77
N SER A 236 -7.09 5.08 18.35
CA SER A 236 -6.54 5.82 19.50
C SER A 236 -6.20 7.28 19.19
N ARG A 237 -5.99 7.63 17.93
CA ARG A 237 -5.69 9.00 17.49
C ARG A 237 -6.94 9.90 17.49
N PHE A 238 -8.13 9.32 17.55
CA PHE A 238 -9.38 10.07 17.53
C PHE A 238 -9.85 10.41 18.95
N ALA A 239 -10.45 11.59 19.09
CA ALA A 239 -11.02 12.02 20.37
C ALA A 239 -12.16 11.06 20.78
N SER A 240 -12.17 10.69 22.07
CA SER A 240 -13.24 9.88 22.66
C SER A 240 -14.61 10.53 22.40
N GLY A 241 -15.60 9.72 22.01
CA GLY A 241 -16.94 10.20 21.64
C GLY A 241 -17.14 10.55 20.17
N THR A 242 -16.12 10.42 19.31
CA THR A 242 -16.28 10.54 17.85
C THR A 242 -16.59 9.19 17.19
N ALA A 243 -17.30 9.19 16.05
CA ALA A 243 -17.60 7.95 15.32
C ALA A 243 -16.33 7.18 14.92
N SER A 244 -15.23 7.89 14.65
CA SER A 244 -13.92 7.29 14.34
C SER A 244 -13.25 6.61 15.54
N ALA A 245 -13.54 7.06 16.77
CA ALA A 245 -13.07 6.42 18.00
C ALA A 245 -13.73 5.04 18.25
N VAL A 246 -14.76 4.68 17.49
CA VAL A 246 -15.39 3.34 17.48
C VAL A 246 -15.21 2.60 16.14
N GLY A 247 -14.27 3.05 15.30
CA GLY A 247 -13.96 2.43 14.00
C GLY A 247 -14.55 3.13 12.78
N GLY A 248 -15.24 4.26 12.95
CA GLY A 248 -15.77 5.10 11.87
C GLY A 248 -17.16 4.67 11.37
N GLN A 249 -17.75 5.49 10.50
CA GLN A 249 -19.08 5.24 9.92
C GLN A 249 -19.15 3.91 9.14
N ASN A 250 -18.01 3.41 8.68
CA ASN A 250 -17.89 2.16 7.94
C ASN A 250 -17.35 1.00 8.80
N ALA A 251 -17.28 1.12 10.12
CA ALA A 251 -16.72 0.09 11.01
C ALA A 251 -17.28 -1.32 10.74
N ILE A 252 -18.60 -1.40 10.51
CA ILE A 252 -19.32 -2.66 10.22
C ILE A 252 -18.83 -3.27 8.90
N HIS A 253 -18.61 -2.43 7.89
CA HIS A 253 -18.06 -2.86 6.61
C HIS A 253 -16.58 -3.22 6.74
N LEU A 254 -15.80 -2.44 7.49
CA LEU A 254 -14.37 -2.63 7.77
C LEU A 254 -14.10 -3.97 8.46
N ALA A 255 -14.89 -4.31 9.48
CA ALA A 255 -14.84 -5.57 10.23
C ALA A 255 -15.33 -6.80 9.46
N GLY A 256 -15.77 -6.66 8.20
CA GLY A 256 -16.28 -7.78 7.39
C GLY A 256 -17.66 -8.29 7.85
N GLY A 257 -18.27 -7.64 8.84
CA GLY A 257 -19.55 -8.01 9.46
C GLY A 257 -20.78 -7.49 8.72
N GLY A 258 -20.79 -7.56 7.39
CA GLY A 258 -21.93 -7.11 6.57
C GLY A 258 -23.08 -8.13 6.43
N GLY A 259 -23.05 -9.23 7.17
CA GLY A 259 -24.05 -10.31 7.07
C GLY A 259 -24.55 -10.73 8.45
N GLY A 260 -25.58 -10.08 8.97
CA GLY A 260 -26.23 -10.53 10.19
C GLY A 260 -27.21 -9.51 10.80
N ALA A 261 -28.49 -9.89 10.86
CA ALA A 261 -29.64 -9.23 11.48
C ALA A 261 -30.26 -8.03 10.72
N PRO A 262 -31.51 -8.16 10.19
CA PRO A 262 -32.29 -7.02 9.72
C PRO A 262 -32.84 -6.29 10.93
N THR A 263 -32.22 -5.17 11.32
CA THR A 263 -32.89 -4.25 12.23
C THR A 263 -34.10 -3.66 11.50
N LEU A 264 -35.27 -3.93 12.05
CA LEU A 264 -36.62 -3.66 11.56
C LEU A 264 -36.93 -2.17 11.34
N THR A 265 -36.23 -1.45 10.47
CA THR A 265 -36.69 -0.16 9.93
C THR A 265 -36.03 0.13 8.59
N ARG A 266 -36.86 0.33 7.56
CA ARG A 266 -36.57 0.49 6.11
C ARG A 266 -36.29 -0.81 5.35
N SER A 267 -37.08 -0.99 4.30
CA SER A 267 -36.92 -2.00 3.25
C SER A 267 -35.48 -1.98 2.71
N ALA A 268 -34.60 -2.81 3.28
CA ALA A 268 -33.17 -2.78 2.99
C ALA A 268 -32.86 -3.85 1.94
N SER A 269 -32.54 -3.37 0.75
CA SER A 269 -32.11 -4.17 -0.41
C SER A 269 -30.98 -5.13 -0.02
N THR A 270 -31.11 -6.39 -0.45
CA THR A 270 -30.11 -7.43 -0.18
C THR A 270 -28.79 -7.06 -0.86
N PRO A 271 -27.63 -7.14 -0.20
CA PRO A 271 -26.34 -6.87 -0.84
C PRO A 271 -26.10 -7.85 -1.99
N SER A 272 -25.62 -7.37 -3.14
CA SER A 272 -25.43 -8.22 -4.34
C SER A 272 -24.20 -9.11 -4.25
N GLY A 273 -23.37 -8.95 -3.21
CA GLY A 273 -22.06 -9.59 -3.14
C GLY A 273 -20.98 -8.86 -3.93
N LEU A 274 -21.23 -7.62 -4.38
CA LEU A 274 -20.26 -6.78 -5.10
C LEU A 274 -19.95 -5.49 -4.33
N ARG A 275 -18.71 -5.05 -4.40
CA ARG A 275 -18.19 -3.81 -3.80
C ARG A 275 -17.68 -2.87 -4.87
N ILE A 276 -17.82 -1.58 -4.61
CA ILE A 276 -17.28 -0.52 -5.46
C ILE A 276 -15.76 -0.47 -5.27
N SER A 277 -15.02 -0.48 -6.37
CA SER A 277 -13.56 -0.43 -6.41
C SER A 277 -13.08 0.64 -7.39
N VAL A 278 -11.81 1.03 -7.27
CA VAL A 278 -11.15 1.96 -8.19
C VAL A 278 -10.20 1.18 -9.11
N PRO A 279 -10.39 1.19 -10.43
CA PRO A 279 -9.48 0.52 -11.35
C PRO A 279 -8.02 0.94 -11.12
N GLY A 280 -7.11 -0.02 -11.06
CA GLY A 280 -5.69 0.24 -10.83
C GLY A 280 -5.28 0.55 -9.39
N HIS A 281 -6.19 0.52 -8.40
CA HIS A 281 -5.84 0.78 -7.00
C HIS A 281 -4.75 -0.16 -6.46
N GLY A 282 -4.73 -1.43 -6.90
CA GLY A 282 -3.74 -2.42 -6.48
C GLY A 282 -2.30 -2.01 -6.80
N ARG A 283 -2.08 -1.32 -7.93
CA ARG A 283 -0.76 -0.82 -8.34
C ARG A 283 -0.27 0.28 -7.39
N HIS A 284 -1.14 1.23 -7.07
CA HIS A 284 -0.85 2.29 -6.11
C HIS A 284 -0.49 1.69 -4.74
N LEU A 285 -1.24 0.69 -4.27
CA LEU A 285 -1.01 0.08 -2.96
C LEU A 285 0.26 -0.74 -2.92
N LYS A 286 0.60 -1.42 -4.02
CA LYS A 286 1.87 -2.12 -4.14
C LYS A 286 3.05 -1.15 -4.07
N LEU A 287 2.92 0.02 -4.70
CA LEU A 287 3.92 1.09 -4.63
C LEU A 287 4.05 1.67 -3.21
N ALA A 288 2.92 2.00 -2.58
CA ALA A 288 2.87 2.45 -1.19
C ALA A 288 3.55 1.43 -0.25
N THR A 289 3.17 0.16 -0.35
CA THR A 289 3.73 -0.90 0.49
C THR A 289 5.24 -1.06 0.26
N ALA A 290 5.68 -1.11 -1.00
CA ALA A 290 7.10 -1.31 -1.33
C ALA A 290 7.98 -0.13 -0.89
N THR A 291 7.50 1.10 -1.01
CA THR A 291 8.25 2.29 -0.56
C THR A 291 8.36 2.34 0.96
N VAL A 292 7.30 1.98 1.68
CA VAL A 292 7.28 1.90 3.15
C VAL A 292 8.20 0.77 3.66
N ASP A 293 8.18 -0.38 3.00
CA ASP A 293 9.09 -1.49 3.30
C ASP A 293 10.55 -1.08 3.07
N TRP A 294 10.85 -0.31 2.02
CA TRP A 294 12.19 0.23 1.79
C TRP A 294 12.66 1.17 2.92
N VAL A 295 11.79 2.03 3.44
CA VAL A 295 12.12 2.90 4.59
C VAL A 295 12.40 2.06 5.83
N ARG A 296 11.54 1.08 6.12
CA ARG A 296 11.71 0.17 7.25
C ARG A 296 13.03 -0.59 7.15
N ASP A 297 13.33 -1.17 6.00
CA ASP A 297 14.56 -1.93 5.79
C ASP A 297 15.82 -1.05 5.82
N SER A 298 15.70 0.21 5.41
CA SER A 298 16.79 1.18 5.52
C SER A 298 17.09 1.54 6.97
N LEU A 299 16.06 1.77 7.80
CA LEU A 299 16.19 2.06 9.23
C LEU A 299 16.63 0.83 10.04
N ARG A 300 16.21 -0.39 9.65
CA ARG A 300 16.66 -1.64 10.30
C ARG A 300 18.18 -1.87 10.23
N ARG A 301 18.86 -1.24 9.26
CA ARG A 301 20.33 -1.30 9.16
C ARG A 301 21.03 -0.36 10.13
N THR A 302 20.32 0.59 10.74
CA THR A 302 20.90 1.45 11.77
C THR A 302 20.76 0.78 13.12
N ARG A 303 21.71 1.05 14.02
CA ARG A 303 21.77 0.43 15.35
C ARG A 303 20.52 0.69 16.19
N TRP A 304 19.93 1.88 16.03
CA TRP A 304 18.82 2.36 16.86
C TRP A 304 17.46 2.27 16.16
N GLY A 305 17.40 1.83 14.90
CA GLY A 305 16.19 1.96 14.09
C GLY A 305 15.82 3.42 13.80
N GLU A 306 16.80 4.31 13.94
CA GLU A 306 16.69 5.76 13.81
C GLU A 306 17.75 6.28 12.83
N GLY A 307 17.48 7.38 12.15
CA GLY A 307 18.45 8.08 11.32
C GLY A 307 17.98 9.47 10.88
N PRO A 308 18.88 10.37 10.47
CA PRO A 308 18.51 11.66 9.91
C PRO A 308 17.66 11.49 8.64
N GLU A 309 16.64 12.32 8.46
CA GLU A 309 15.80 12.29 7.25
C GLU A 309 16.64 12.57 5.98
N SER A 310 17.58 13.51 6.07
CA SER A 310 18.49 13.86 4.97
C SER A 310 19.27 12.65 4.46
N TRP A 311 19.71 11.77 5.36
CA TRP A 311 20.42 10.54 5.03
C TRP A 311 19.53 9.52 4.30
N LEU A 312 18.28 9.34 4.76
CA LEU A 312 17.33 8.49 4.05
C LEU A 312 17.00 9.05 2.67
N LYS A 313 16.74 10.36 2.59
CA LYS A 313 16.45 11.06 1.34
C LYS A 313 17.59 10.91 0.34
N GLU A 314 18.83 11.12 0.77
CA GLU A 314 20.01 10.96 -0.08
C GLU A 314 20.15 9.52 -0.60
N ARG A 315 19.86 8.50 0.21
CA ARG A 315 19.87 7.11 -0.25
C ARG A 315 18.73 6.77 -1.20
N PHE A 316 17.56 7.36 -0.99
CA PHE A 316 16.40 7.14 -1.84
C PHE A 316 16.57 7.78 -3.23
N GLU A 317 17.04 9.03 -3.24
CA GLU A 317 17.24 9.85 -4.45
C GLU A 317 18.62 9.65 -5.09
N GLY A 318 19.57 9.09 -4.34
CA GLY A 318 20.92 8.81 -4.78
C GLY A 318 20.98 7.74 -5.87
N GLY A 319 22.12 7.67 -6.57
CA GLY A 319 22.30 6.76 -7.71
C GLY A 319 21.63 7.22 -9.01
N GLY A 320 21.08 8.44 -9.04
CA GLY A 320 20.51 9.04 -10.25
C GLY A 320 19.40 8.19 -10.87
N LEU A 321 19.43 8.00 -12.19
CA LEU A 321 18.41 7.25 -12.93
C LEU A 321 18.39 5.75 -12.62
N TYR A 322 19.43 5.22 -12.00
CA TYR A 322 19.56 3.80 -11.63
C TYR A 322 19.34 3.55 -10.13
N GLY A 323 19.09 4.61 -9.36
CA GLY A 323 18.77 4.56 -7.94
C GLY A 323 17.37 4.05 -7.63
N PRO A 324 17.04 3.81 -6.35
CA PRO A 324 15.76 3.28 -5.91
C PRO A 324 14.57 4.08 -6.46
N ARG A 325 14.64 5.41 -6.37
CA ARG A 325 13.60 6.32 -6.87
C ARG A 325 13.15 6.00 -8.29
N TRP A 326 14.08 5.88 -9.24
CA TRP A 326 13.75 5.72 -10.66
C TRP A 326 13.65 4.26 -11.11
N LYS A 327 14.49 3.39 -10.56
CA LYS A 327 14.57 1.98 -10.96
C LYS A 327 13.42 1.17 -10.36
N GLU A 328 13.15 1.36 -9.07
CA GLU A 328 12.21 0.54 -8.30
C GLU A 328 10.87 1.26 -8.10
N PHE A 329 10.92 2.57 -7.85
CA PHE A 329 9.76 3.36 -7.42
C PHE A 329 9.26 4.37 -8.45
N TRP A 330 9.56 4.19 -9.74
CA TRP A 330 8.90 4.92 -10.84
C TRP A 330 8.97 6.47 -10.76
N GLY A 331 9.97 6.98 -10.05
CA GLY A 331 10.21 8.40 -9.80
C GLY A 331 9.30 9.00 -8.74
N VAL A 332 8.83 8.23 -7.76
CA VAL A 332 8.09 8.76 -6.60
C VAL A 332 8.94 9.78 -5.83
N GLU A 333 8.30 10.81 -5.28
CA GLU A 333 8.96 11.83 -4.46
C GLU A 333 9.21 11.36 -3.02
N TRP A 334 10.34 11.75 -2.42
CA TRP A 334 10.68 11.40 -1.03
C TRP A 334 9.61 11.84 -0.03
N SER A 335 9.07 13.06 -0.20
CA SER A 335 8.02 13.63 0.66
C SER A 335 6.77 12.72 0.72
N TRP A 336 6.38 12.18 -0.44
CA TRP A 336 5.26 11.24 -0.56
C TRP A 336 5.55 9.91 0.13
N VAL A 337 6.77 9.36 -0.03
CA VAL A 337 7.17 8.10 0.64
C VAL A 337 7.11 8.25 2.15
N LEU A 338 7.68 9.34 2.66
CA LEU A 338 7.72 9.61 4.09
C LEU A 338 6.32 9.87 4.65
N GLY A 339 5.46 10.59 3.92
CA GLY A 339 4.06 10.81 4.28
C GLY A 339 3.26 9.51 4.39
N GLU A 340 3.42 8.59 3.44
CA GLU A 340 2.75 7.28 3.48
C GLU A 340 3.27 6.43 4.66
N ALA A 341 4.58 6.44 4.93
CA ALA A 341 5.18 5.68 6.02
C ALA A 341 4.73 6.18 7.42
N ILE A 342 4.60 7.50 7.59
CA ILE A 342 4.08 8.11 8.82
C ILE A 342 2.59 7.86 8.98
N GLY A 343 1.84 7.99 7.87
CA GLY A 343 0.41 7.73 7.85
C GLY A 343 0.11 6.32 8.37
N LEU A 344 0.82 5.33 7.82
CA LEU A 344 0.74 3.94 8.23
C LEU A 344 1.28 3.67 9.65
N GLY A 345 1.91 4.66 10.29
CA GLY A 345 2.51 4.52 11.61
C GLY A 345 3.71 3.57 11.63
N VAL A 346 4.40 3.42 10.50
CA VAL A 346 5.63 2.61 10.39
C VAL A 346 6.84 3.41 10.85
N VAL A 347 6.78 4.73 10.72
CA VAL A 347 7.81 5.64 11.20
C VAL A 347 7.18 6.86 11.86
N GLU A 348 7.94 7.47 12.76
CA GLU A 348 7.68 8.82 13.26
C GLU A 348 8.85 9.75 12.91
N VAL A 349 8.56 11.05 12.86
CA VAL A 349 9.56 12.08 12.61
C VAL A 349 9.63 12.99 13.83
N PHE A 350 10.85 13.32 14.22
CA PHE A 350 11.15 14.10 15.42
C PHE A 350 12.25 15.12 15.17
N GLU A 351 12.28 16.18 15.97
CA GLU A 351 13.29 17.23 15.91
C GLU A 351 14.55 16.78 16.65
N THR A 352 15.72 16.87 16.01
CA THR A 352 17.01 16.51 16.66
C THR A 352 17.77 17.69 17.23
N GLY A 353 17.48 18.91 16.75
CA GLY A 353 18.15 20.15 17.13
C GLY A 353 19.58 20.34 16.59
N SER A 354 20.21 19.30 16.04
CA SER A 354 21.58 19.35 15.51
C SER A 354 21.68 19.00 14.03
N VAL A 355 20.97 17.95 13.58
CA VAL A 355 21.05 17.42 12.21
C VAL A 355 19.74 17.58 11.43
N GLY A 356 18.81 18.38 11.97
CA GLY A 356 17.47 18.60 11.42
C GLY A 356 16.47 17.54 11.89
N ARG A 357 15.59 17.09 10.99
CA ARG A 357 14.56 16.09 11.29
C ARG A 357 15.17 14.68 11.34
N GLY A 358 14.87 13.94 12.41
CA GLY A 358 15.16 12.52 12.58
C GLY A 358 13.95 11.67 12.25
N VAL A 359 14.18 10.46 11.75
CA VAL A 359 13.14 9.47 11.46
C VAL A 359 13.40 8.22 12.30
N ARG A 360 12.38 7.73 13.01
CA ARG A 360 12.43 6.52 13.85
C ARG A 360 11.43 5.49 13.35
N ALA A 361 11.85 4.22 13.26
CA ALA A 361 10.93 3.12 12.98
C ALA A 361 10.06 2.80 14.21
N LEU A 362 8.75 2.70 13.98
CA LEU A 362 7.75 2.31 14.97
C LEU A 362 7.34 0.85 14.73
N GLY A 363 7.58 -0.01 15.72
CA GLY A 363 7.19 -1.42 15.66
C GLY A 363 8.10 -2.28 14.77
N GLY A 364 8.87 -3.15 15.41
CA GLY A 364 9.66 -4.24 14.80
C GLY A 364 9.19 -5.59 15.34
#